data_AF-A0A651EGX8-F1
#
_entry.id   AF-A0A651EGX8-F1
#
_cell.length_a   1.000
_cell.length_b   1.000
_cell.length_c   1.000
_cell.angle_alpha   90.00
_cell.angle_beta   90.00
_cell.angle_gamma   90.00
#
_symmetry.space_group_name_H-M   'P 1'
#
loop_
_entity.id
_entity.type
_entity.pdbx_description
1 polymer ?
#
loop_
_entity_poly.entity_id
_entity_poly.type
_entity_poly.pdbx_seq_one_letter_code
_entity_poly.pdbx_strand_id
1 'polypeptide(L)'
;MRVNIIQLIIQAAVVATFALNSFNYQYNVVPDDESSQVIKVPISGFEAITSGHFFTIGSVVVAILLAGALYHFVVQAISLFSQTMAEKMAPSIIVVTNIQIIAGLLTVTLLGTFLEIFGFVIVGLIVLGAIIKYRFQA
;
A
#
# COMPACT_ATOMS: atom_id res chain seq x y z
N MET A 1 -5.78 6.07 -24.11
CA MET A 1 -4.81 4.94 -24.18
C MET A 1 -3.52 5.20 -23.40
N ARG A 2 -2.74 6.26 -23.67
CA ARG A 2 -1.46 6.53 -22.96
C ARG A 2 -1.60 6.66 -21.44
N VAL A 3 -2.64 7.33 -20.96
CA VAL A 3 -2.93 7.49 -19.51
C VAL A 3 -3.18 6.14 -18.83
N ASN A 4 -3.87 5.21 -19.51
CA ASN A 4 -4.21 3.92 -18.91
C ASN A 4 -2.98 3.03 -18.71
N ILE A 5 -2.02 3.10 -19.63
CA ILE A 5 -0.74 2.39 -19.53
C ILE A 5 0.11 2.95 -18.40
N ILE A 6 0.19 4.28 -18.27
CA ILE A 6 0.92 4.92 -17.17
C ILE A 6 0.32 4.52 -15.82
N GLN A 7 -1.01 4.55 -15.69
CA GLN A 7 -1.69 4.09 -14.48
C GLN A 7 -1.41 2.61 -14.20
N LEU A 8 -1.39 1.74 -15.21
CA LEU A 8 -1.07 0.33 -15.03
C LEU A 8 0.36 0.13 -14.51
N ILE A 9 1.34 0.86 -15.06
CA ILE A 9 2.73 0.83 -14.62
C ILE A 9 2.83 1.30 -13.17
N ILE A 10 2.12 2.37 -12.79
CA ILE A 10 2.08 2.86 -11.41
C ILE A 10 1.52 1.78 -10.47
N GLN A 11 0.40 1.14 -10.83
CA GLN A 11 -0.20 0.10 -9.99
C GLN A 11 0.70 -1.14 -9.88
N ALA A 12 1.37 -1.52 -10.97
CA ALA A 12 2.37 -2.59 -10.96
C ALA A 12 3.53 -2.25 -10.02
N ALA A 13 4.02 -1.01 -10.05
CA ALA A 13 5.07 -0.55 -9.13
C ALA A 13 4.59 -0.59 -7.67
N VAL A 14 3.36 -0.13 -7.38
CA VAL A 14 2.78 -0.22 -6.03
C VAL A 14 2.70 -1.67 -5.57
N VAL A 15 2.24 -2.60 -6.39
CA VAL A 15 2.21 -4.02 -6.00
C VAL A 15 3.63 -4.56 -5.79
N ALA A 16 4.59 -4.24 -6.68
CA ALA A 16 5.97 -4.69 -6.57
C ALA A 16 6.65 -4.18 -5.28
N THR A 17 6.32 -2.97 -4.82
CA THR A 17 6.87 -2.42 -3.58
C THR A 17 6.49 -3.22 -2.33
N PHE A 18 5.41 -4.00 -2.33
CA PHE A 18 5.09 -4.90 -1.20
C PHE A 18 6.08 -6.07 -1.07
N ALA A 19 6.82 -6.41 -2.12
CA ALA A 19 7.91 -7.38 -2.06
C ALA A 19 9.21 -6.77 -1.51
N LEU A 20 9.27 -5.45 -1.35
CA LEU A 20 10.42 -4.74 -0.78
C LEU A 20 10.23 -4.53 0.72
N ASN A 21 11.35 -4.36 1.41
CA ASN A 21 11.41 -4.04 2.84
C ASN A 21 10.86 -2.63 3.11
N SER A 22 9.54 -2.56 3.21
CA SER A 22 8.77 -1.31 3.31
C SER A 22 8.31 -1.02 4.74
N PHE A 23 8.38 -2.02 5.61
CA PHE A 23 7.99 -1.95 7.00
C PHE A 23 9.14 -2.43 7.88
N ASN A 24 9.03 -2.20 9.17
CA ASN A 24 9.87 -2.82 10.18
C ASN A 24 9.02 -3.28 11.36
N TYR A 25 9.49 -4.26 12.11
CA TYR A 25 9.00 -4.49 13.47
C TYR A 25 10.10 -4.15 14.47
N GLN A 26 9.68 -3.70 15.65
CA GLN A 26 10.57 -3.25 16.72
C GLN A 26 10.59 -4.29 17.83
N TYR A 27 11.78 -4.67 18.28
CA TYR A 27 11.95 -5.49 19.48
C TYR A 27 12.86 -4.75 20.45
N ASN A 28 12.42 -4.71 21.70
CA ASN A 28 13.20 -4.15 22.79
C ASN A 28 14.12 -5.26 23.29
N VAL A 29 15.42 -5.12 23.01
CA VAL A 29 16.43 -5.92 23.72
C VAL A 29 16.80 -5.14 24.97
N VAL A 30 16.69 -5.80 26.12
CA VAL A 30 17.24 -5.29 27.38
C VAL A 30 18.59 -5.99 27.58
N PRO A 31 19.71 -5.40 27.10
CA PRO A 31 21.03 -5.86 27.49
C PRO A 31 21.26 -5.62 28.99
N ASP A 32 22.21 -6.33 29.59
CA ASP A 32 22.58 -6.26 31.02
C ASP A 32 23.02 -4.85 31.50
N ASP A 33 23.09 -3.86 30.60
CA ASP A 33 23.52 -2.46 30.79
C ASP A 33 22.35 -1.48 31.09
N GLU A 34 21.14 -1.96 31.43
CA GLU A 34 19.93 -1.14 31.69
C GLU A 34 19.47 -0.21 30.53
N SER A 35 20.21 -0.13 29.42
CA SER A 35 19.87 0.66 28.25
C SER A 35 19.05 -0.18 27.26
N SER A 36 17.73 0.04 27.23
CA SER A 36 16.84 -0.62 26.27
C SER A 36 17.21 -0.19 24.85
N GLN A 37 17.71 -1.14 24.05
CA GLN A 37 17.98 -0.89 22.63
C GLN A 37 16.79 -1.37 21.79
N VAL A 38 16.19 -0.46 21.04
CA VAL A 38 15.14 -0.78 20.06
C VAL A 38 15.83 -1.22 18.79
N ILE A 39 15.80 -2.52 18.49
CA ILE A 39 16.30 -3.00 17.22
C ILE A 39 15.13 -3.07 16.23
N LYS A 40 15.35 -2.53 15.03
CA LYS A 40 14.39 -2.53 13.92
C LYS A 40 14.79 -3.63 12.94
N VAL A 41 13.94 -4.62 12.75
CA VAL A 41 14.12 -5.60 11.66
C VAL A 41 13.26 -5.15 10.48
N PRO A 42 13.88 -4.83 9.33
CA PRO A 42 13.15 -4.50 8.12
C PRO A 42 12.46 -5.75 7.58
N ILE A 43 11.20 -5.61 7.21
CA ILE A 43 10.36 -6.68 6.65
C ILE A 43 9.61 -6.20 5.41
N SER A 44 9.28 -7.16 4.55
CA SER A 44 8.44 -6.89 3.39
C SER A 44 6.97 -6.65 3.77
N GLY A 45 6.19 -6.08 2.85
CA GLY A 45 4.74 -5.94 3.04
C GLY A 45 4.03 -7.29 3.15
N PHE A 46 4.51 -8.32 2.46
CA PHE A 46 3.97 -9.69 2.59
C PHE A 46 4.26 -10.30 3.97
N GLU A 47 5.48 -10.12 4.49
CA GLU A 47 5.83 -10.56 5.85
C GLU A 47 5.07 -9.77 6.92
N ALA A 48 4.81 -8.49 6.70
CA ALA A 48 3.98 -7.69 7.61
C ALA A 48 2.54 -8.23 7.71
N ILE A 49 2.03 -8.85 6.64
CA ILE A 49 0.68 -9.47 6.62
C ILE A 49 0.69 -10.83 7.30
N THR A 50 1.73 -11.64 7.12
CA THR A 50 1.76 -13.05 7.55
C THR A 50 2.48 -13.30 8.87
N SER A 51 3.35 -12.39 9.31
CA SER A 51 4.08 -12.56 10.56
C SER A 51 3.18 -12.33 11.77
N GLY A 52 3.30 -13.22 12.76
CA GLY A 52 2.64 -13.04 14.06
C GLY A 52 3.33 -12.02 14.97
N HIS A 53 4.47 -11.46 14.54
CA HIS A 53 5.27 -10.49 15.30
C HIS A 53 4.99 -9.04 14.90
N PHE A 54 4.34 -8.82 13.76
CA PHE A 54 3.85 -7.51 13.38
C PHE A 54 2.52 -7.20 14.09
N PHE A 55 2.24 -5.92 14.30
CA PHE A 55 1.02 -5.50 14.98
C PHE A 55 -0.21 -6.00 14.20
N THR A 56 -1.13 -6.73 14.83
CA THR A 56 -2.29 -7.34 14.14
C THR A 56 -3.11 -6.32 13.36
N ILE A 57 -3.36 -5.14 13.95
CA ILE A 57 -4.05 -4.04 13.27
C ILE A 57 -3.24 -3.57 12.06
N GLY A 58 -1.92 -3.51 12.18
CA GLY A 58 -1.02 -3.17 11.08
C GLY A 58 -1.09 -4.17 9.94
N SER A 59 -1.03 -5.47 10.23
CA SER A 59 -1.14 -6.54 9.23
C SER A 59 -2.44 -6.42 8.42
N VAL A 60 -3.56 -6.15 9.10
CA VAL A 60 -4.87 -5.96 8.44
C VAL A 60 -4.86 -4.74 7.53
N VAL A 61 -4.34 -3.62 8.00
CA VAL A 61 -4.26 -2.38 7.20
C VAL A 61 -3.37 -2.58 5.96
N VAL A 62 -2.21 -3.22 6.12
CA VAL A 62 -1.29 -3.54 5.02
C VAL A 62 -1.96 -4.50 4.02
N ALA A 63 -2.71 -5.50 4.50
CA ALA A 63 -3.47 -6.40 3.64
C ALA A 63 -4.55 -5.67 2.82
N ILE A 64 -5.26 -4.71 3.42
CA ILE A 64 -6.25 -3.87 2.72
C ILE A 64 -5.56 -3.04 1.62
N LEU A 65 -4.40 -2.45 1.90
CA LEU A 65 -3.65 -1.68 0.91
C LEU A 65 -3.22 -2.56 -0.27
N LEU A 66 -2.69 -3.76 0.00
CA LEU A 66 -2.29 -4.71 -1.03
C LEU A 66 -3.50 -5.17 -1.87
N ALA A 67 -4.60 -5.56 -1.21
CA ALA A 67 -5.80 -6.01 -1.88
C ALA A 67 -6.39 -4.93 -2.80
N GLY A 68 -6.41 -3.67 -2.33
CA GLY A 68 -6.80 -2.54 -3.15
C GLY A 68 -5.87 -2.34 -4.35
N ALA A 69 -4.55 -2.44 -4.16
CA ALA A 69 -3.57 -2.23 -5.23
C ALA A 69 -3.70 -3.31 -6.31
N LEU A 70 -3.89 -4.57 -5.90
CA LEU A 70 -4.19 -5.69 -6.80
C LEU A 70 -5.50 -5.47 -7.55
N TYR A 71 -6.56 -5.04 -6.85
CA TYR A 71 -7.83 -4.72 -7.48
C TYR A 71 -7.65 -3.64 -8.55
N HIS A 72 -7.00 -2.52 -8.22
CA HIS A 72 -6.72 -1.44 -9.14
C HIS A 72 -5.90 -1.92 -10.35
N PHE A 73 -4.87 -2.72 -10.12
CA PHE A 73 -4.06 -3.31 -11.18
C PHE A 73 -4.91 -4.15 -12.14
N VAL A 74 -5.75 -5.05 -11.61
CA VAL A 74 -6.63 -5.92 -12.42
C VAL A 74 -7.63 -5.09 -13.23
N VAL A 75 -8.31 -4.13 -12.60
CA VAL A 75 -9.28 -3.28 -13.31
C VAL A 75 -8.61 -2.46 -14.41
N GLN A 76 -7.42 -1.94 -14.13
CA GLN A 76 -6.66 -1.18 -15.12
C GLN A 76 -6.21 -2.08 -16.28
N ALA A 77 -5.80 -3.32 -16.01
CA ALA A 77 -5.46 -4.29 -17.04
C ALA A 77 -6.68 -4.62 -17.93
N ILE A 78 -7.84 -4.88 -17.32
CA ILE A 78 -9.10 -5.13 -18.05
C ILE A 78 -9.49 -3.92 -18.93
N SER A 79 -9.30 -2.70 -18.42
CA SER A 79 -9.63 -1.46 -19.13
C SER A 79 -8.83 -1.25 -20.42
N LEU A 80 -7.69 -1.93 -20.58
CA LEU A 80 -6.92 -1.91 -21.83
C LEU A 80 -7.62 -2.66 -22.96
N PHE A 81 -8.48 -3.63 -22.63
CA PHE A 81 -9.16 -4.49 -23.58
C PHE A 81 -10.65 -4.15 -23.74
N SER A 82 -11.29 -3.56 -22.72
CA SER A 82 -12.71 -3.20 -22.76
C SER A 82 -13.02 -1.92 -22.00
N GLN A 83 -13.33 -0.86 -22.74
CA GLN A 83 -13.72 0.43 -22.17
C GLN A 83 -15.10 0.38 -21.51
N THR A 84 -16.06 -0.38 -22.07
CA THR A 84 -17.38 -0.58 -21.47
C THR A 84 -17.30 -1.25 -20.10
N MET A 85 -16.35 -2.18 -19.90
CA MET A 85 -16.16 -2.78 -18.58
C MET A 85 -15.56 -1.78 -17.59
N ALA A 86 -14.64 -0.93 -18.04
CA ALA A 86 -14.04 0.12 -17.21
C ALA A 86 -15.09 1.10 -16.65
N GLU A 87 -16.07 1.48 -17.46
CA GLU A 87 -17.18 2.35 -17.05
C GLU A 87 -18.06 1.68 -15.97
N LYS A 88 -18.39 0.40 -16.15
CA LYS A 88 -19.17 -0.36 -15.15
C LYS A 88 -18.45 -0.51 -13.82
N MET A 89 -17.12 -0.59 -13.84
CA MET A 89 -16.29 -0.73 -12.63
C MET A 89 -15.91 0.62 -12.03
N ALA A 90 -16.20 1.75 -12.68
CA ALA A 90 -15.83 3.07 -12.17
C ALA A 90 -16.34 3.33 -10.73
N PRO A 91 -17.60 3.00 -10.36
CA PRO A 91 -18.09 3.21 -8.99
C PRO A 91 -17.34 2.38 -7.95
N SER A 92 -17.06 1.10 -8.24
CA SER A 92 -16.31 0.23 -7.32
C SER A 92 -14.87 0.68 -7.15
N ILE A 93 -14.24 1.22 -8.20
CA ILE A 93 -12.90 1.78 -8.10
C ILE A 93 -12.87 2.96 -7.12
N ILE A 94 -13.86 3.85 -7.15
CA ILE A 94 -13.94 4.99 -6.22
C ILE A 94 -14.02 4.49 -4.78
N VAL A 95 -14.87 3.50 -4.51
CA VAL A 95 -15.00 2.91 -3.16
C VAL A 95 -13.68 2.31 -2.69
N VAL A 96 -13.02 1.51 -3.52
CA VAL A 96 -11.72 0.90 -3.18
C VAL A 96 -10.65 1.98 -2.96
N THR A 97 -10.62 3.02 -3.78
CA THR A 97 -9.69 4.15 -3.63
C THR A 97 -9.87 4.83 -2.27
N ASN A 98 -11.12 5.09 -1.87
CA ASN A 98 -11.42 5.71 -0.59
C ASN A 98 -10.97 4.84 0.59
N ILE A 99 -11.23 3.53 0.52
CA ILE A 99 -10.75 2.57 1.52
C ILE A 99 -9.23 2.59 1.60
N GLN A 100 -8.53 2.61 0.45
CA GLN A 100 -7.06 2.69 0.43
C GLN A 100 -6.51 4.00 0.97
N ILE A 101 -7.17 5.15 0.71
CA ILE A 101 -6.76 6.43 1.29
C ILE A 101 -6.87 6.36 2.82
N ILE A 102 -7.99 5.85 3.34
CA ILE A 102 -8.19 5.68 4.79
C ILE A 102 -7.14 4.74 5.36
N ALA A 103 -6.92 3.58 4.73
CA ALA A 103 -5.91 2.62 5.16
C ALA A 103 -4.49 3.21 5.10
N GLY A 104 -4.17 4.02 4.09
CA GLY A 104 -2.89 4.70 3.94
C GLY A 104 -2.67 5.74 5.04
N LEU A 105 -3.71 6.52 5.36
CA LEU A 105 -3.68 7.45 6.49
C LEU A 105 -3.51 6.71 7.82
N LEU A 106 -4.22 5.60 8.04
CA LEU A 106 -4.05 4.76 9.23
C LEU A 106 -2.63 4.18 9.30
N THR A 107 -2.06 3.80 8.16
CA THR A 107 -0.68 3.31 8.10
C THR A 107 0.31 4.38 8.53
N VAL A 108 0.20 5.60 7.99
CA VAL A 108 1.13 6.68 8.34
C VAL A 108 0.94 7.14 9.79
N THR A 109 -0.30 7.20 10.28
CA THR A 109 -0.60 7.71 11.62
C THR A 109 -0.36 6.68 12.73
N LEU A 110 -0.71 5.41 12.52
CA LEU A 110 -0.58 4.34 13.52
C LEU A 110 0.70 3.53 13.37
N LEU A 111 1.21 3.38 12.15
CA LEU A 111 2.39 2.58 11.84
C LEU A 111 3.58 3.45 11.39
N GLY A 112 3.50 4.78 11.51
CA GLY A 112 4.53 5.71 11.05
C GLY A 112 5.93 5.41 11.59
N THR A 113 6.04 4.91 12.82
CA THR A 113 7.30 4.48 13.45
C THR A 113 7.83 3.14 12.92
N PHE A 114 6.96 2.38 12.26
CA PHE A 114 7.19 1.08 11.65
C PHE A 114 7.30 1.14 10.11
N LEU A 115 7.24 2.35 9.53
CA LEU A 115 7.47 2.57 8.11
C LEU A 115 8.95 2.81 7.84
N GLU A 116 9.48 2.11 6.85
CA GLU A 116 10.76 2.45 6.22
C GLU A 116 10.54 3.51 5.13
N ILE A 117 11.63 4.05 4.57
CA ILE A 117 11.57 5.02 3.46
C ILE A 117 10.67 4.51 2.32
N PHE A 118 10.77 3.23 1.99
CA PHE A 118 9.92 2.61 0.97
C PHE A 118 8.43 2.58 1.36
N GLY A 119 8.11 2.40 2.64
CA GLY A 119 6.73 2.50 3.13
C GLY A 119 6.10 3.86 2.88
N PHE A 120 6.85 4.95 3.09
CA PHE A 120 6.38 6.31 2.75
C PHE A 120 6.20 6.49 1.25
N VAL A 121 7.08 5.91 0.43
CA VAL A 121 6.95 5.93 -1.04
C VAL A 121 5.66 5.21 -1.48
N ILE A 122 5.33 4.06 -0.89
CA ILE A 122 4.09 3.32 -1.19
C ILE A 122 2.87 4.20 -0.93
N VAL A 123 2.77 4.78 0.27
CA VAL A 123 1.63 5.63 0.62
C VAL A 123 1.55 6.84 -0.30
N GLY A 124 2.69 7.46 -0.61
CA GLY A 124 2.77 8.57 -1.57
C GLY A 124 2.27 8.20 -2.96
N LEU A 125 2.65 7.02 -3.47
CA LEU A 125 2.20 6.53 -4.78
C LEU A 125 0.70 6.22 -4.80
N ILE A 126 0.15 5.66 -3.71
CA ILE A 126 -1.29 5.42 -3.57
C ILE A 126 -2.06 6.74 -3.61
N VAL A 127 -1.63 7.73 -2.83
CA VAL A 127 -2.25 9.07 -2.81
C VAL A 127 -2.13 9.76 -4.18
N LEU A 128 -0.95 9.73 -4.79
CA LEU A 128 -0.73 10.31 -6.12
C LEU A 128 -1.62 9.64 -7.19
N GLY A 129 -1.73 8.31 -7.14
CA GLY A 129 -2.60 7.55 -8.03
C GLY A 129 -4.08 7.97 -7.90
N ALA A 130 -4.55 8.16 -6.67
CA ALA A 130 -5.90 8.65 -6.39
C ALA A 130 -6.11 10.08 -6.94
N ILE A 131 -5.16 11.00 -6.73
CA ILE A 131 -5.23 12.38 -7.21
C ILE A 131 -5.25 12.44 -8.74
N ILE A 132 -4.37 11.70 -9.41
CA ILE A 132 -4.31 11.68 -10.88
C ILE A 132 -5.65 11.23 -11.46
N LYS A 133 -6.27 10.21 -10.86
CA LYS A 133 -7.57 9.73 -11.29
C LYS A 133 -8.68 10.76 -11.06
N TYR A 134 -8.73 11.39 -9.88
CA TYR A 134 -9.73 12.41 -9.58
C TYR A 134 -9.60 13.67 -10.44
N ARG A 135 -8.36 14.09 -10.77
CA ARG A 135 -8.11 15.33 -11.50
C ARG A 135 -8.15 15.20 -13.03
N PHE A 136 -7.79 14.05 -13.58
CA PHE A 136 -7.63 13.87 -15.03
C PHE A 136 -8.59 12.84 -15.65
N GLN A 137 -9.40 12.15 -14.85
CA GLN A 137 -10.41 11.19 -15.32
C GLN A 137 -11.81 11.42 -14.72
N ALA A 138 -12.03 12.59 -14.09
CA ALA A 138 -13.35 13.10 -13.76
C ALA A 138 -13.93 13.92 -14.93
#